data_AF-A0A016UGG3-F1
#
_entry.id   AF-A0A016UGG3-F1
#
_cell.length_a   1.000
_cell.length_b   1.000
_cell.length_c   1.000
_cell.angle_alpha   90.00
_cell.angle_beta   90.00
_cell.angle_gamma   90.00
#
_symmetry.space_group_name_H-M   'P 1'
#
loop_
_entity.id
_entity.type
_entity.pdbx_description
1 polymer ?
#
loop_
_entity_poly.entity_id
_entity_poly.type
_entity_poly.pdbx_seq_one_letter_code
_entity_poly.pdbx_strand_id
1 'polypeptide(L)'
;MATSHSPVIIKGIAEFRSCYHKNGLHAFDQVEKLAHGEKWINFAMIREPQERFLSGFMFMCLPNNTVNSTCEGCIDDIRCALQTTLEQARRFAAGDLSARTYLLWHLGPQNWHCHFHRNMDKIKLFKYSPRDQQKTMSDLTWVLKEGGVKSSDIQFIISHISKKKTRHATFHSQRRSFYKAQLNNVEMQKMLVELLYWDYILFNFPLPNLYEEEDLADDKTA
;
A
#
# COMPACT_ATOMS: atom_id res chain seq x y z
N MET A 1 2.43 15.72 42.49
CA MET A 1 2.01 14.35 42.13
C MET A 1 2.08 14.23 40.62
N ALA A 2 3.08 13.53 40.09
CA ALA A 2 3.25 13.36 38.65
C ALA A 2 2.47 12.10 38.22
N THR A 3 1.40 12.29 37.45
CA THR A 3 0.63 11.18 36.87
C THR A 3 1.32 10.70 35.61
N SER A 4 2.01 9.55 35.70
CA SER A 4 2.63 8.89 34.55
C SER A 4 1.55 8.30 33.64
N HIS A 5 1.09 9.04 32.64
CA HIS A 5 0.21 8.52 31.61
C HIS A 5 1.07 7.80 30.56
N SER A 6 0.84 6.50 30.42
CA SER A 6 1.47 5.68 29.39
C SER A 6 0.76 5.93 28.06
N PRO A 7 1.47 5.97 26.92
CA PRO A 7 0.83 5.98 25.62
C PRO A 7 -0.09 4.76 25.51
N VAL A 8 -1.29 4.96 24.98
CA VAL A 8 -2.24 3.89 24.69
C VAL A 8 -1.65 2.97 23.60
N ILE A 9 -0.91 1.96 24.03
CA ILE A 9 -0.52 0.81 23.21
C ILE A 9 -1.33 -0.38 23.73
N ILE A 10 -2.48 -0.59 23.11
CA ILE A 10 -3.39 -1.67 23.49
C ILE A 10 -2.75 -3.00 23.05
N LYS A 11 -2.22 -3.74 24.02
CA LYS A 11 -1.66 -5.09 23.86
C LYS A 11 -2.69 -6.02 23.19
N GLY A 12 -2.43 -6.41 21.95
CA GLY A 12 -3.19 -7.45 21.25
C GLY A 12 -2.70 -8.85 21.62
N ILE A 13 -3.56 -9.64 22.26
CA ILE A 13 -3.37 -11.08 22.48
C ILE A 13 -3.56 -11.82 21.15
N ALA A 14 -2.67 -12.77 20.88
CA ALA A 14 -2.32 -13.30 19.56
C ALA A 14 -3.30 -14.27 18.87
N GLU A 15 -4.55 -14.43 19.35
CA GLU A 15 -5.43 -15.52 18.85
C GLU A 15 -6.66 -15.08 18.04
N PHE A 16 -6.99 -13.80 17.98
CA PHE A 16 -7.95 -13.29 16.99
C PHE A 16 -7.22 -12.36 16.01
N ARG A 17 -6.95 -12.85 14.80
CA ARG A 17 -6.17 -12.17 13.73
C ARG A 17 -6.79 -10.88 13.17
N SER A 18 -7.78 -10.30 13.85
CA SER A 18 -8.37 -9.05 13.40
C SER A 18 -8.59 -8.13 14.60
N CYS A 19 -7.74 -7.10 14.70
CA CYS A 19 -8.03 -5.96 15.57
C CYS A 19 -9.28 -5.19 15.10
N TYR A 20 -9.89 -5.57 13.98
CA TYR A 20 -11.02 -4.92 13.34
C TYR A 20 -12.19 -4.61 14.28
N HIS A 21 -12.53 -5.52 15.19
CA HIS A 21 -13.65 -5.31 16.13
C HIS A 21 -13.25 -4.73 17.50
N LYS A 22 -11.95 -4.64 17.80
CA LYS A 22 -11.47 -4.19 19.13
C LYS A 22 -10.80 -2.82 19.08
N ASN A 23 -10.01 -2.57 18.04
CA ASN A 23 -9.18 -1.37 17.86
C ASN A 23 -9.31 -0.82 16.42
N GLY A 24 -10.40 -1.12 15.73
CA GLY A 24 -10.70 -0.60 14.39
C GLY A 24 -11.54 0.66 14.50
N LEU A 25 -11.01 1.78 14.00
CA LEU A 25 -11.74 3.03 13.85
C LEU A 25 -11.81 3.37 12.36
N HIS A 26 -12.92 3.94 11.93
CA HIS A 26 -13.21 4.18 10.51
C HIS A 26 -13.21 5.67 10.14
N ALA A 27 -13.13 6.57 11.12
CA ALA A 27 -13.09 8.01 10.91
C ALA A 27 -12.22 8.72 11.94
N PHE A 28 -11.63 9.86 11.54
CA PHE A 28 -10.74 10.66 12.39
C PHE A 28 -11.43 11.19 13.65
N ASP A 29 -12.72 11.54 13.58
CA ASP A 29 -13.50 12.03 14.72
C ASP A 29 -13.62 10.97 15.82
N GLN A 30 -13.68 9.69 15.43
CA GLN A 30 -13.67 8.59 16.38
C GLN A 30 -12.33 8.47 17.10
N VAL A 31 -11.22 8.71 16.39
CA VAL A 31 -9.88 8.70 16.98
C VAL A 31 -9.70 9.87 17.94
N GLU A 32 -10.15 11.06 17.56
CA GLU A 32 -10.10 12.26 18.41
C GLU A 32 -10.87 12.06 19.72
N LYS A 33 -12.07 11.47 19.64
CA LYS A 33 -12.86 11.09 20.82
C LYS A 33 -12.12 10.09 21.71
N LEU A 34 -11.48 9.07 21.12
CA LEU A 34 -10.72 8.06 21.85
C LEU A 34 -9.44 8.61 22.48
N ALA A 35 -8.80 9.58 21.82
CA ALA A 35 -7.58 10.20 22.31
C ALA A 35 -7.82 11.08 23.54
N HIS A 36 -9.06 11.51 23.83
CA HIS A 36 -9.40 12.33 25.00
C HIS A 36 -8.50 13.59 25.16
N GLY A 37 -8.12 14.20 24.03
CA GLY A 37 -7.23 15.37 24.01
C GLY A 37 -5.74 15.05 24.14
N GLU A 38 -5.35 13.78 24.27
CA GLU A 38 -3.95 13.37 24.21
C GLU A 38 -3.38 13.58 22.81
N LYS A 39 -2.09 13.94 22.75
CA LYS A 39 -1.37 14.04 21.48
C LYS A 39 -1.30 12.67 20.84
N TRP A 40 -1.69 12.60 19.57
CA TRP A 40 -1.61 11.39 18.77
C TRP A 40 -1.12 11.74 17.37
N ILE A 41 -0.73 10.71 16.62
CA ILE A 41 -0.35 10.86 15.21
C ILE A 41 -1.11 9.86 14.36
N ASN A 42 -1.47 10.27 13.15
CA ASN A 42 -1.84 9.34 12.09
C ASN A 42 -0.61 9.10 11.25
N PHE A 43 -0.42 7.86 10.84
CA PHE A 43 0.54 7.56 9.80
C PHE A 43 -0.01 6.52 8.85
N ALA A 44 0.46 6.55 7.62
CA ALA A 44 0.15 5.56 6.62
C ALA A 44 1.43 5.02 5.98
N MET A 45 1.43 3.69 5.81
CA MET A 45 2.48 2.99 5.09
C MET A 45 2.18 3.04 3.60
N ILE A 46 3.02 3.75 2.85
CA ILE A 46 2.86 3.92 1.41
C ILE A 46 3.86 3.03 0.69
N ARG A 47 3.43 2.40 -0.41
CA ARG A 47 4.27 1.55 -1.24
C ARG A 47 4.46 2.18 -2.62
N GLU A 48 5.58 1.90 -3.25
CA GLU A 48 5.79 2.29 -4.66
C GLU A 48 4.66 1.68 -5.52
N PRO A 49 4.00 2.44 -6.41
CA PRO A 49 2.76 2.01 -7.05
C PRO A 49 2.88 0.71 -7.85
N GLN A 50 3.93 0.53 -8.65
CA GLN A 50 4.14 -0.70 -9.41
C GLN A 50 4.40 -1.91 -8.50
N GLU A 51 5.25 -1.76 -7.49
CA GLU A 51 5.55 -2.81 -6.52
C GLU A 51 4.32 -3.19 -5.68
N ARG A 52 3.44 -2.23 -5.38
CA ARG A 52 2.13 -2.45 -4.73
C ARG A 52 1.20 -3.24 -5.63
N PHE A 53 0.99 -2.78 -6.87
CA PHE A 53 0.14 -3.47 -7.84
C PHE A 53 0.59 -4.91 -8.05
N LEU A 54 1.89 -5.12 -8.33
CA LEU A 54 2.47 -6.45 -8.53
C LEU A 54 2.28 -7.34 -7.29
N SER A 55 2.48 -6.80 -6.09
CA SER A 55 2.27 -7.54 -4.85
C SER A 55 0.80 -7.89 -4.62
N GLY A 56 -0.12 -6.99 -4.95
CA GLY A 56 -1.56 -7.23 -4.90
C GLY A 56 -1.95 -8.32 -5.88
N PHE A 57 -1.51 -8.22 -7.14
CA PHE A 57 -1.74 -9.24 -8.17
C PHE A 57 -1.23 -10.60 -7.71
N MET A 58 0.00 -10.68 -7.20
CA MET A 58 0.54 -11.96 -6.71
C MET A 58 -0.24 -12.53 -5.52
N PHE A 59 -0.83 -11.67 -4.69
CA PHE A 59 -1.68 -12.06 -3.58
C PHE A 59 -3.10 -12.44 -4.00
N MET A 60 -3.58 -11.96 -5.14
CA MET A 60 -4.98 -12.13 -5.54
C MET A 60 -5.16 -13.15 -6.67
N CYS A 61 -4.18 -13.26 -7.55
CA CYS A 61 -4.36 -13.81 -8.89
C CYS A 61 -3.41 -14.96 -9.23
N LEU A 62 -2.59 -15.42 -8.28
CA LEU A 62 -1.78 -16.61 -8.53
C LEU A 62 -2.59 -17.90 -8.34
N PRO A 63 -2.30 -18.95 -9.14
CA PRO A 63 -2.90 -20.27 -8.95
C PRO A 63 -2.71 -20.80 -7.53
N ASN A 64 -3.70 -21.56 -7.04
CA ASN A 64 -3.72 -22.20 -5.71
C ASN A 64 -3.74 -21.23 -4.52
N ASN A 65 -4.11 -19.96 -4.75
CA ASN A 65 -4.35 -19.05 -3.65
C ASN A 65 -5.65 -19.40 -2.92
N THR A 66 -5.56 -19.72 -1.63
CA THR A 66 -6.70 -20.14 -0.80
C THR A 66 -7.55 -18.97 -0.31
N VAL A 67 -7.18 -17.72 -0.61
CA VAL A 67 -7.88 -16.50 -0.16
C VAL A 67 -8.93 -16.00 -1.16
N ASN A 68 -9.58 -16.93 -1.89
CA ASN A 68 -10.81 -16.70 -2.67
C ASN A 68 -10.63 -16.26 -4.14
N SER A 69 -11.40 -16.91 -5.02
CA SER A 69 -11.34 -17.01 -6.49
C SER A 69 -11.79 -15.77 -7.27
N THR A 70 -11.62 -14.58 -6.71
CA THR A 70 -12.23 -13.35 -7.26
C THR A 70 -11.29 -12.52 -8.12
N CYS A 71 -10.20 -13.09 -8.67
CA CYS A 71 -9.38 -12.40 -9.68
C CYS A 71 -10.14 -12.18 -11.02
N GLU A 72 -11.48 -12.26 -11.02
CA GLU A 72 -12.34 -11.84 -12.14
C GLU A 72 -11.96 -12.45 -13.50
N GLY A 73 -11.53 -13.72 -13.48
CA GLY A 73 -11.09 -14.44 -14.68
C GLY A 73 -9.63 -14.21 -15.08
N CYS A 74 -8.88 -13.34 -14.39
CA CYS A 74 -7.49 -12.99 -14.70
C CYS A 74 -6.44 -13.80 -13.93
N ILE A 75 -6.73 -15.07 -13.60
CA ILE A 75 -5.77 -15.93 -12.88
C ILE A 75 -4.51 -16.13 -13.74
N ASP A 76 -3.35 -15.89 -13.13
CA ASP A 76 -2.02 -15.96 -13.77
C ASP A 76 -1.84 -15.01 -14.97
N ASP A 77 -2.71 -13.99 -15.11
CA ASP A 77 -2.66 -12.99 -16.18
C ASP A 77 -2.66 -11.56 -15.60
N ILE A 78 -1.46 -10.98 -15.51
CA ILE A 78 -1.29 -9.62 -14.96
C ILE A 78 -1.79 -8.53 -15.89
N ARG A 79 -1.83 -8.77 -17.21
CA ARG A 79 -2.36 -7.83 -18.19
C ARG A 79 -3.87 -7.74 -18.07
N CYS A 80 -4.55 -8.89 -18.03
CA CYS A 80 -5.98 -8.97 -17.74
C CYS A 80 -6.31 -8.25 -16.43
N ALA A 81 -5.59 -8.56 -15.34
CA ALA A 81 -5.86 -7.95 -14.04
C ALA A 81 -5.71 -6.42 -14.06
N LEU A 82 -4.71 -5.89 -14.78
CA LEU A 82 -4.49 -4.45 -14.94
C LEU A 82 -5.61 -3.80 -15.76
N GLN A 83 -5.97 -4.39 -16.90
CA GLN A 83 -7.02 -3.88 -17.78
C GLN A 83 -8.39 -3.85 -17.08
N THR A 84 -8.76 -4.97 -16.44
CA THR A 84 -10.02 -5.07 -15.68
C THR A 84 -10.07 -4.07 -14.53
N THR A 85 -8.97 -3.93 -13.77
CA THR A 85 -8.89 -2.94 -12.69
C THR A 85 -9.02 -1.51 -13.21
N LEU A 86 -8.37 -1.19 -14.34
CA LEU A 86 -8.43 0.14 -14.95
C LEU A 86 -9.84 0.48 -15.44
N GLU A 87 -10.52 -0.46 -16.12
CA GLU A 87 -11.90 -0.28 -16.54
C GLU A 87 -12.83 -0.01 -15.34
N GLN A 88 -12.69 -0.80 -14.28
CA GLN A 88 -13.46 -0.63 -13.06
C GLN A 88 -13.17 0.68 -12.35
N ALA A 89 -11.90 1.07 -12.30
CA ALA A 89 -11.50 2.35 -11.74
C ALA A 89 -12.14 3.52 -12.49
N ARG A 90 -12.15 3.49 -13.83
CA ARG A 90 -12.81 4.51 -14.66
C ARG A 90 -14.31 4.57 -14.39
N ARG A 91 -14.99 3.41 -14.34
CA ARG A 91 -16.43 3.32 -14.03
C ARG A 91 -16.74 3.85 -12.63
N PHE A 92 -15.96 3.45 -11.63
CA PHE A 92 -16.11 3.89 -10.25
C PHE A 92 -15.89 5.41 -10.13
N ALA A 93 -14.86 5.94 -10.79
CA ALA A 93 -14.60 7.38 -10.83
C ALA A 93 -15.73 8.17 -11.54
N ALA A 94 -16.42 7.55 -12.50
CA ALA A 94 -17.61 8.10 -13.16
C ALA A 94 -18.90 8.00 -12.32
N GLY A 95 -18.83 7.45 -11.10
CA GLY A 95 -19.96 7.36 -10.17
C GLY A 95 -20.67 6.01 -10.16
N ASP A 96 -20.22 5.02 -10.94
CA ASP A 96 -20.76 3.66 -10.88
C ASP A 96 -20.20 2.92 -9.64
N LEU A 97 -20.93 3.01 -8.53
CA LEU A 97 -20.54 2.36 -7.27
C LEU A 97 -20.53 0.83 -7.37
N SER A 98 -21.21 0.23 -8.36
CA SER A 98 -21.18 -1.23 -8.57
C SER A 98 -19.83 -1.72 -9.11
N ALA A 99 -19.03 -0.82 -9.70
CA ALA A 99 -17.68 -1.12 -10.15
C ALA A 99 -16.67 -1.30 -9.00
N ARG A 100 -17.07 -1.08 -7.74
CA ARG A 100 -16.24 -1.33 -6.56
C ARG A 100 -16.14 -2.83 -6.28
N THR A 101 -15.28 -3.51 -7.02
CA THR A 101 -15.03 -4.94 -6.83
C THR A 101 -13.92 -5.22 -5.83
N TYR A 102 -13.79 -6.50 -5.47
CA TYR A 102 -12.69 -6.96 -4.61
C TYR A 102 -11.33 -6.82 -5.31
N LEU A 103 -11.26 -6.99 -6.64
CA LEU A 103 -10.05 -6.74 -7.42
C LEU A 103 -9.66 -5.27 -7.39
N LEU A 104 -10.60 -4.36 -7.70
CA LEU A 104 -10.37 -2.91 -7.64
C LEU A 104 -9.93 -2.45 -6.25
N TRP A 105 -10.53 -3.00 -5.18
CA TRP A 105 -10.15 -2.68 -3.81
C TRP A 105 -8.67 -2.98 -3.50
N HIS A 106 -8.13 -4.08 -4.06
CA HIS A 106 -6.76 -4.52 -3.80
C HIS A 106 -5.73 -3.93 -4.77
N LEU A 107 -6.10 -3.76 -6.04
CA LEU A 107 -5.18 -3.35 -7.11
C LEU A 107 -5.30 -1.86 -7.47
N GLY A 108 -6.45 -1.25 -7.22
CA GLY A 108 -6.71 0.16 -7.50
C GLY A 108 -5.94 1.12 -6.58
N PRO A 109 -6.07 2.43 -6.80
CA PRO A 109 -5.23 3.45 -6.17
C PRO A 109 -5.22 3.38 -4.65
N GLN A 110 -4.04 3.49 -4.04
CA GLN A 110 -3.90 3.54 -2.59
C GLN A 110 -4.50 4.83 -2.02
N ASN A 111 -4.43 5.94 -2.75
CA ASN A 111 -4.97 7.23 -2.33
C ASN A 111 -6.52 7.28 -2.28
N TRP A 112 -7.22 6.28 -2.81
CA TRP A 112 -8.69 6.17 -2.69
C TRP A 112 -9.13 5.64 -1.32
N HIS A 113 -8.20 5.09 -0.54
CA HIS A 113 -8.44 4.61 0.81
C HIS A 113 -8.24 5.71 1.84
N CYS A 114 -8.72 5.47 3.06
CA CYS A 114 -8.42 6.30 4.24
C CYS A 114 -8.80 7.79 4.11
N HIS A 115 -9.62 8.16 3.13
CA HIS A 115 -9.94 9.55 2.80
C HIS A 115 -8.68 10.43 2.67
N PHE A 116 -7.63 9.93 2.02
CA PHE A 116 -6.39 10.69 1.83
C PHE A 116 -6.69 12.07 1.23
N HIS A 117 -7.55 12.17 0.23
CA HIS A 117 -7.91 13.46 -0.41
C HIS A 117 -8.40 14.54 0.57
N ARG A 118 -8.90 14.18 1.76
CA ARG A 118 -9.36 15.12 2.80
C ARG A 118 -8.41 15.26 3.99
N ASN A 119 -7.47 14.33 4.16
CA ASN A 119 -6.70 14.19 5.39
C ASN A 119 -5.19 14.01 5.17
N MET A 120 -4.66 14.22 3.96
CA MET A 120 -3.23 14.08 3.67
C MET A 120 -2.35 14.92 4.61
N ASP A 121 -2.78 16.13 4.95
CA ASP A 121 -2.10 17.04 5.89
C ASP A 121 -2.05 16.50 7.33
N LYS A 122 -2.99 15.62 7.69
CA LYS A 122 -3.11 15.01 9.02
C LYS A 122 -2.40 13.67 9.13
N ILE A 123 -1.88 13.12 8.02
CA ILE A 123 -1.29 11.78 7.96
C ILE A 123 0.22 11.88 7.66
N LYS A 124 1.04 11.36 8.57
CA LYS A 124 2.47 11.15 8.30
C LYS A 124 2.66 9.95 7.37
N LEU A 125 3.21 10.20 6.20
CA LEU A 125 3.52 9.13 5.25
C LEU A 125 4.90 8.55 5.55
N PHE A 126 5.01 7.23 5.57
CA PHE A 126 6.31 6.57 5.48
C PHE A 126 6.32 5.56 4.34
N LYS A 127 7.46 5.47 3.65
CA LYS A 127 7.59 4.64 2.45
C LYS A 127 8.08 3.25 2.84
N TYR A 128 7.26 2.24 2.60
CA TYR A 128 7.65 0.84 2.72
C TYR A 128 8.39 0.39 1.47
N SER A 129 9.55 -0.21 1.69
CA SER A 129 10.30 -0.91 0.65
C SER A 129 10.63 -2.33 1.12
N PRO A 130 10.23 -3.37 0.37
CA PRO A 130 10.64 -4.73 0.71
C PRO A 130 12.16 -4.93 0.52
N ARG A 131 12.82 -4.07 -0.27
CA ARG A 131 14.28 -4.07 -0.53
C ARG A 131 15.05 -3.33 0.55
N ASP A 132 14.44 -2.31 1.15
CA ASP A 132 15.06 -1.45 2.15
C ASP A 132 14.28 -1.56 3.47
N GLN A 133 14.45 -2.72 4.10
CA GLN A 133 13.84 -2.99 5.40
C GLN A 133 14.42 -2.08 6.48
N GLN A 134 15.69 -1.70 6.38
CA GLN A 134 16.34 -0.80 7.33
C GLN A 134 15.66 0.57 7.32
N LYS A 135 15.46 1.18 6.15
CA LYS A 135 14.73 2.44 6.03
C LYS A 135 13.28 2.29 6.50
N THR A 136 12.61 1.21 6.11
CA THR A 136 11.23 0.95 6.55
C THR A 136 11.13 0.91 8.09
N MET A 137 12.06 0.21 8.75
CA MET A 137 12.10 0.12 10.22
C MET A 137 12.50 1.46 10.86
N SER A 138 13.41 2.20 10.24
CA SER A 138 13.82 3.53 10.72
C SER A 138 12.67 4.53 10.64
N ASP A 139 11.94 4.58 9.52
CA ASP A 139 10.82 5.49 9.34
C ASP A 139 9.67 5.11 10.29
N LEU A 140 9.36 3.81 10.43
CA LEU A 140 8.37 3.33 11.41
C LEU A 140 8.77 3.68 12.85
N THR A 141 10.03 3.52 13.21
CA THR A 141 10.55 3.94 14.52
C THR A 141 10.37 5.43 14.73
N TRP A 142 10.65 6.25 13.71
CA TRP A 142 10.48 7.70 13.77
C TRP A 142 9.02 8.09 14.01
N VAL A 143 8.06 7.59 13.22
CA VAL A 143 6.64 7.91 13.47
C VAL A 143 6.21 7.47 14.87
N LEU A 144 6.53 6.25 15.31
CA LEU A 144 6.13 5.80 16.64
C LEU A 144 6.71 6.69 17.76
N LYS A 145 7.97 7.14 17.65
CA LYS A 145 8.55 8.10 18.61
C LYS A 145 7.83 9.44 18.61
N GLU A 146 7.53 9.99 17.44
CA GLU A 146 6.78 11.26 17.31
C GLU A 146 5.38 11.18 17.95
N GLY A 147 4.78 9.99 17.88
CA GLY A 147 3.51 9.63 18.54
C GLY A 147 3.62 9.38 20.04
N GLY A 148 4.80 9.54 20.65
CA GLY A 148 5.01 9.36 22.08
C GLY A 148 5.10 7.91 22.55
N VAL A 149 5.14 6.93 21.64
CA VAL A 149 5.22 5.49 21.95
C VAL A 149 6.53 5.21 22.72
N LYS A 150 6.45 4.48 23.84
CA LYS A 150 7.62 4.21 24.69
C LYS A 150 8.68 3.41 23.92
N SER A 151 9.96 3.73 24.13
CA SER A 151 11.09 3.06 23.48
C SER A 151 11.06 1.53 23.62
N SER A 152 10.64 1.00 24.77
CA SER A 152 10.50 -0.44 24.99
C SER A 152 9.45 -1.09 24.08
N ASP A 153 8.33 -0.41 23.86
CA ASP A 153 7.24 -0.90 23.01
C ASP A 153 7.60 -0.76 21.54
N ILE A 154 8.31 0.31 21.16
CA ILE A 154 8.89 0.44 19.82
C ILE A 154 9.84 -0.72 19.54
N GLN A 155 10.77 -1.02 20.44
CA GLN A 155 11.69 -2.15 20.29
C GLN A 155 10.93 -3.49 20.16
N PHE A 156 9.88 -3.67 20.95
CA PHE A 156 9.01 -4.84 20.84
C PHE A 156 8.38 -4.95 19.45
N ILE A 157 7.75 -3.89 18.95
CA ILE A 157 7.11 -3.82 17.63
C ILE A 157 8.13 -4.11 16.51
N ILE A 158 9.25 -3.39 16.50
CA ILE A 158 10.29 -3.52 15.46
C ILE A 158 10.89 -4.92 15.45
N SER A 159 11.15 -5.50 16.62
CA SER A 159 11.68 -6.86 16.70
C SER A 159 10.71 -7.92 16.17
N HIS A 160 9.39 -7.74 16.35
CA HIS A 160 8.38 -8.67 15.85
C HIS A 160 8.17 -8.55 14.35
N ILE A 161 8.20 -7.34 13.81
CA ILE A 161 8.09 -7.11 12.36
C ILE A 161 9.33 -7.66 11.64
N SER A 162 10.52 -7.41 12.18
CA SER A 162 11.79 -7.85 11.58
C SER A 162 11.97 -9.37 11.60
N LYS A 163 11.46 -10.06 12.62
CA LYS A 163 11.63 -11.53 12.78
C LYS A 163 10.73 -12.36 11.86
N LYS A 164 9.62 -11.81 11.38
CA LYS A 164 8.62 -12.57 10.60
C LYS A 164 8.57 -12.04 9.16
N LYS A 165 9.17 -12.77 8.22
CA LYS A 165 8.74 -12.66 6.82
C LYS A 165 7.28 -13.11 6.76
N THR A 166 6.39 -12.27 6.25
CA THR A 166 4.98 -12.64 6.10
C THR A 166 4.90 -13.94 5.28
N ARG A 167 3.99 -14.85 5.63
CA ARG A 167 3.79 -16.14 4.92
C ARG A 167 3.60 -15.97 3.40
N HIS A 168 3.17 -14.77 2.98
CA HIS A 168 2.92 -14.37 1.59
C HIS A 168 4.03 -13.49 0.99
N ALA A 169 5.24 -13.47 1.58
CA ALA A 169 6.35 -12.68 1.05
C ALA A 169 6.84 -13.28 -0.29
N THR A 170 6.24 -12.83 -1.39
CA THR A 170 6.57 -13.26 -2.76
C THR A 170 7.78 -12.52 -3.35
N PHE A 171 8.46 -11.72 -2.55
CA PHE A 171 9.47 -10.75 -3.00
C PHE A 171 10.67 -11.38 -3.74
N HIS A 172 11.00 -12.64 -3.47
CA HIS A 172 12.14 -13.34 -4.08
C HIS A 172 11.76 -14.46 -5.06
N SER A 173 10.50 -14.59 -5.47
CA SER A 173 10.11 -15.70 -6.35
C SER A 173 10.43 -15.39 -7.82
N GLN A 174 10.82 -16.42 -8.58
CA GLN A 174 11.01 -16.31 -10.04
C GLN A 174 9.74 -15.79 -10.74
N ARG A 175 8.56 -16.15 -10.22
CA ARG A 175 7.27 -15.62 -10.66
C ARG A 175 7.17 -14.10 -10.50
N ARG A 176 7.72 -13.51 -9.44
CA ARG A 176 7.73 -12.05 -9.28
C ARG A 176 8.51 -11.39 -10.40
N SER A 177 9.70 -11.89 -10.70
CA SER A 177 10.54 -11.35 -11.78
C SER A 177 9.85 -11.46 -13.14
N PHE A 178 9.19 -12.59 -13.41
CA PHE A 178 8.39 -12.80 -14.62
C PHE A 178 7.30 -11.74 -14.80
N TYR A 179 6.45 -11.54 -13.79
CA TYR A 179 5.38 -10.54 -13.86
C TYR A 179 5.88 -9.09 -13.82
N LYS A 180 6.99 -8.85 -13.11
CA LYS A 180 7.64 -7.54 -13.13
C LYS A 180 8.14 -7.19 -14.53
N ALA A 181 8.74 -8.15 -15.25
CA ALA A 181 9.18 -7.94 -16.63
C ALA A 181 8.01 -7.58 -17.55
N GLN A 182 6.86 -8.24 -17.40
CA GLN A 182 5.65 -7.88 -18.15
C GLN A 182 5.16 -6.47 -17.84
N LEU A 183 5.11 -6.07 -16.56
CA LEU A 183 4.72 -4.71 -16.17
C LEU A 183 5.68 -3.64 -16.70
N ASN A 184 6.96 -3.96 -16.92
CA ASN A 184 7.95 -3.01 -17.44
C ASN A 184 7.79 -2.72 -18.94
N ASN A 185 6.93 -3.43 -19.66
CA ASN A 185 6.58 -3.08 -21.03
C ASN A 185 5.88 -1.70 -21.09
N VAL A 186 6.18 -0.88 -22.10
CA VAL A 186 5.68 0.50 -22.22
C VAL A 186 4.16 0.59 -22.22
N GLU A 187 3.46 -0.30 -22.94
CA GLU A 187 2.00 -0.36 -22.97
C GLU A 187 1.43 -0.61 -21.57
N MET A 188 2.03 -1.55 -20.84
CA MET A 188 1.65 -1.90 -19.47
C MET A 188 1.95 -0.75 -18.50
N GLN A 189 3.09 -0.07 -18.65
CA GLN A 189 3.44 1.12 -17.86
C GLN A 189 2.46 2.26 -18.10
N LYS A 190 2.04 2.51 -19.34
CA LYS A 190 1.03 3.54 -19.67
C LYS A 190 -0.29 3.26 -18.94
N MET A 191 -0.80 2.03 -19.01
CA MET A 191 -2.03 1.64 -18.30
C MET A 191 -1.87 1.73 -16.76
N LEU A 192 -0.70 1.31 -16.25
CA LEU A 192 -0.42 1.36 -14.82
C LEU A 192 -0.32 2.80 -14.29
N VAL A 193 0.33 3.68 -15.03
CA VAL A 193 0.39 5.11 -14.71
C VAL A 193 -1.00 5.71 -14.80
N GLU A 194 -1.81 5.38 -15.81
CA GLU A 194 -3.18 5.86 -15.88
C GLU A 194 -4.00 5.46 -14.65
N LEU A 195 -3.89 4.19 -14.23
CA LEU A 195 -4.55 3.68 -13.04
C LEU A 195 -4.06 4.39 -11.77
N LEU A 196 -2.74 4.57 -11.61
CA LEU A 196 -2.10 4.94 -10.34
C LEU A 196 -1.47 6.33 -10.34
N TYR A 197 -1.78 7.20 -11.30
CA TYR A 197 -1.15 8.50 -11.48
C TYR A 197 -1.10 9.32 -10.19
N TRP A 198 -2.25 9.40 -9.49
CA TRP A 198 -2.33 10.16 -8.24
C TRP A 198 -1.53 9.55 -7.10
N ASP A 199 -1.31 8.22 -7.08
CA ASP A 199 -0.41 7.62 -6.10
C ASP A 199 1.05 8.07 -6.35
N TYR A 200 1.48 8.15 -7.62
CA TYR A 200 2.81 8.68 -7.95
C TYR A 200 2.98 10.11 -7.46
N ILE A 201 2.02 10.99 -7.80
CA ILE A 201 2.10 12.42 -7.47
C ILE A 201 1.95 12.67 -5.96
N LEU A 202 0.88 12.17 -5.34
CA LEU A 202 0.57 12.46 -3.93
C LEU A 202 1.61 11.89 -2.97
N PHE A 203 2.23 10.76 -3.34
CA PHE A 203 3.23 10.11 -2.50
C PHE A 203 4.67 10.36 -2.94
N ASN A 204 4.87 11.26 -3.90
CA ASN A 204 6.17 11.70 -4.38
C ASN A 204 7.04 10.52 -4.82
N PHE A 205 6.51 9.65 -5.67
CA PHE A 205 7.28 8.63 -6.39
C PHE A 205 7.60 9.13 -7.80
N PRO A 206 8.76 8.78 -8.35
CA PRO A 206 9.07 9.11 -9.73
C PRO A 206 8.10 8.39 -10.66
N LEU A 207 7.59 9.12 -11.67
CA LEU A 207 6.91 8.48 -12.79
C LEU A 207 7.90 7.61 -13.57
N PRO A 208 7.46 6.45 -14.11
CA PRO A 208 8.29 5.66 -15.00
C PRO A 208 8.60 6.41 -16.29
N ASN A 209 9.74 6.10 -16.91
CA ASN A 209 10.03 6.60 -18.25
C ASN A 209 9.12 5.88 -19.26
N LEU A 210 8.29 6.64 -19.98
CA LEU A 210 7.31 6.11 -20.95
C LEU A 210 7.74 6.31 -22.41
N TYR A 211 8.92 6.88 -22.65
CA TYR A 211 9.50 7.04 -23.98
C TYR A 211 10.26 5.77 -24.38
N GLU A 212 10.11 5.37 -25.64
CA GLU A 212 10.92 4.32 -26.24
C GLU A 212 12.30 4.90 -26.61
N GLU A 213 13.37 4.11 -26.55
CA GLU A 213 14.70 4.54 -27.04
C GLU A 213 14.70 4.82 -28.56
N GLU A 214 13.60 4.49 -29.27
CA GLU A 214 13.42 4.74 -30.69
C GLU A 214 13.27 6.24 -31.02
N ASP A 215 12.78 7.07 -30.08
CA ASP A 215 12.67 8.53 -30.28
C ASP A 215 14.03 9.26 -30.15
N LEU A 216 15.09 8.58 -29.68
CA LEU A 216 16.45 9.13 -29.60
C LEU A 216 17.29 8.85 -30.87
N ALA A 217 16.75 8.07 -31.81
CA ALA A 217 17.40 7.81 -33.09
C ALA A 217 17.09 8.92 -34.13
N ASP A 218 15.94 9.57 -34.02
CA ASP A 218 15.54 10.64 -34.95
C ASP A 218 16.22 12.00 -34.66
N ASP A 219 16.75 12.22 -33.45
CA ASP A 219 17.47 13.46 -33.10
C ASP A 219 18.99 13.39 -33.42
N LYS A 220 19.46 12.29 -34.01
CA LYS A 220 20.87 12.14 -34.46
C LYS A 220 21.07 12.28 -35.96
N THR A 221 20.03 12.67 -36.70
CA THR A 221 20.11 12.90 -38.16
C THR A 221 19.66 14.30 -38.61
N ALA A 222 19.55 15.26 -37.68
CA ALA A 222 19.35 16.68 -38.00
C ALA A 222 20.66 17.48 -37.94
#